data_AF-A0A940N073-F1
#
_entry.id   AF-A0A940N073-F1
#
_cell.length_a   1.000
_cell.length_b   1.000
_cell.length_c   1.000
_cell.angle_alpha   90.00
_cell.angle_beta   90.00
_cell.angle_gamma   90.00
#
_symmetry.space_group_name_H-M   'P 1'
#
loop_
_entity.id
_entity.type
_entity.pdbx_description
1 polymer ?
#
loop_
_entity_poly.entity_id
_entity_poly.type
_entity_poly.pdbx_seq_one_letter_code
_entity_poly.pdbx_strand_id
1 'polypeptide(L)'
;MFAHLDACRAALRTRLAEPHRVYHAQSHVDSMLRGMAALPGPLAHAAAMELAIWYHDAIYEPAARDNEARSAALLRADLSGLVHPQVMGIAAEMIRLTATHDLPPDLPENWRHDVALFLDLDLAILGAATADYDAYERGIAAEYEPIHGRDAYRTGRAAFLRTLLDRPRLFHSDRFHAALDEKARANIRRALGHIAA
;
A
#
# COMPACT_ATOMS: atom_id res chain seq x y z
N MET A 1 5.95 16.20 22.79
CA MET A 1 5.62 16.10 21.35
C MET A 1 6.60 15.21 20.61
N PHE A 2 7.88 15.59 20.44
CA PHE A 2 8.88 14.78 19.70
C PHE A 2 9.05 13.35 20.24
N ALA A 3 9.24 13.19 21.56
CA ALA A 3 9.36 11.86 22.17
C ALA A 3 8.14 10.94 21.97
N HIS A 4 6.93 11.51 21.80
CA HIS A 4 5.73 10.71 21.54
C HIS A 4 5.66 10.27 20.07
N LEU A 5 6.07 11.12 19.14
CA LEU A 5 6.21 10.73 17.72
C LEU A 5 7.29 9.66 17.52
N ASP A 6 8.40 9.74 18.25
CA ASP A 6 9.45 8.71 18.25
C ASP A 6 8.93 7.38 18.80
N ALA A 7 8.14 7.43 19.88
CA ALA A 7 7.49 6.26 20.45
C ALA A 7 6.50 5.61 19.47
N CYS A 8 5.66 6.40 18.79
CA CYS A 8 4.77 5.90 17.74
C CYS A 8 5.55 5.22 16.61
N ARG A 9 6.64 5.84 16.14
CA ARG A 9 7.50 5.26 15.09
C ARG A 9 8.17 3.96 15.55
N ALA A 10 8.62 3.89 16.80
CA ALA A 10 9.18 2.66 17.36
C ALA A 10 8.13 1.55 17.45
N ALA A 11 6.91 1.86 17.90
CA ALA A 11 5.80 0.91 17.96
C ALA A 11 5.43 0.38 16.57
N LEU A 12 5.38 1.24 15.55
CA LEU A 12 5.16 0.82 14.15
C LEU A 12 6.26 -0.12 13.67
N ARG A 13 7.53 0.18 13.95
CA ARG A 13 8.66 -0.70 13.61
C ARG A 13 8.54 -2.08 14.27
N THR A 14 8.06 -2.15 15.50
CA THR A 14 7.78 -3.43 16.16
C THR A 14 6.70 -4.22 15.42
N ARG A 15 5.61 -3.57 14.98
CA ARG A 15 4.56 -4.22 14.19
C ARG A 15 5.07 -4.71 12.83
N LEU A 16 5.83 -3.87 12.13
CA LEU A 16 6.43 -4.20 10.83
C LEU A 16 7.49 -5.31 10.91
N ALA A 17 7.91 -5.70 12.12
CA ALA A 17 8.84 -6.81 12.39
C ALA A 17 8.13 -8.09 12.85
N GLU A 18 6.80 -8.14 12.86
CA GLU A 18 6.05 -9.36 13.18
C GLU A 18 6.45 -10.51 12.22
N PRO A 19 6.72 -11.75 12.72
CA PRO A 19 7.32 -12.81 11.90
C PRO A 19 6.50 -13.26 10.68
N HIS A 20 5.19 -13.03 10.71
CA HIS A 20 4.30 -13.37 9.60
C HIS A 20 4.33 -12.34 8.47
N ARG A 21 4.99 -11.20 8.64
CA ARG A 21 5.15 -10.17 7.59
C ARG A 21 6.42 -10.44 6.81
N VAL A 22 6.27 -10.68 5.50
CA VAL A 22 7.38 -10.93 4.60
C VAL A 22 7.47 -9.82 3.55
N TYR A 23 6.36 -9.50 2.90
CA TYR A 23 6.25 -8.35 2.02
C TYR A 23 5.80 -7.10 2.77
N HIS A 24 4.75 -7.20 3.60
CA HIS A 24 4.16 -6.05 4.33
C HIS A 24 4.96 -5.72 5.60
N ALA A 25 6.27 -5.53 5.42
CA ALA A 25 7.27 -5.26 6.45
C ALA A 25 7.93 -3.89 6.23
N GLN A 26 8.95 -3.56 7.03
CA GLN A 26 9.65 -2.27 6.97
C GLN A 26 10.18 -1.92 5.56
N SER A 27 10.59 -2.91 4.78
CA SER A 27 11.09 -2.71 3.41
C SER A 27 10.07 -2.09 2.47
N HIS A 28 8.77 -2.41 2.63
CA HIS A 28 7.67 -1.82 1.86
C HIS A 28 7.50 -0.34 2.20
N VAL A 29 7.43 -0.01 3.49
CA VAL A 29 7.37 1.37 3.98
C VAL A 29 8.57 2.18 3.48
N ASP A 30 9.78 1.63 3.57
CA ASP A 30 10.99 2.30 3.08
C ASP A 30 10.96 2.52 1.56
N SER A 31 10.35 1.59 0.81
CA SER A 31 10.15 1.72 -0.64
C SER A 31 9.22 2.88 -0.97
N MET A 32 8.07 2.97 -0.30
CA MET A 32 7.12 4.07 -0.48
C MET A 32 7.73 5.42 -0.09
N LEU A 33 8.48 5.50 1.03
CA LEU A 33 9.17 6.73 1.45
C LEU A 33 10.21 7.19 0.41
N ARG A 34 10.99 6.26 -0.15
CA ARG A 34 11.92 6.57 -1.26
C ARG A 34 11.17 7.05 -2.50
N GLY A 35 10.05 6.41 -2.83
CA GLY A 35 9.21 6.81 -3.96
C GLY A 35 8.62 8.21 -3.77
N MET A 36 8.10 8.52 -2.58
CA MET A 36 7.61 9.85 -2.21
C MET A 36 8.71 10.90 -2.34
N ALA A 37 9.92 10.64 -1.85
CA ALA A 37 11.06 11.55 -1.96
C ALA A 37 11.51 11.80 -3.42
N ALA A 38 11.20 10.88 -4.33
CA ALA A 38 11.53 10.98 -5.76
C ALA A 38 10.42 11.64 -6.61
N LEU A 39 9.31 12.05 -5.99
CA LEU A 39 8.22 12.74 -6.69
C LEU A 39 8.66 14.16 -7.10
N PRO A 40 8.36 14.59 -8.34
CA PRO A 40 8.67 15.94 -8.77
C PRO A 40 7.63 16.93 -8.23
N GLY A 41 8.11 18.09 -7.78
CA GLY A 41 7.25 19.20 -7.36
C GLY A 41 6.70 19.06 -5.92
N PRO A 42 6.02 20.11 -5.44
CA PRO A 42 5.48 20.11 -4.08
C PRO A 42 4.20 19.26 -3.99
N LEU A 43 4.08 18.52 -2.88
CA LEU A 43 2.85 17.84 -2.48
C LEU A 43 2.03 18.76 -1.56
N ALA A 44 0.75 18.95 -1.86
CA ALA A 44 -0.14 19.79 -1.06
C ALA A 44 -0.34 19.24 0.37
N HIS A 45 -0.21 17.92 0.51
CA HIS A 45 -0.49 17.15 1.71
C HIS A 45 0.67 16.20 2.05
N ALA A 46 1.92 16.64 1.82
CA ALA A 46 3.14 15.86 2.08
C ALA A 46 3.16 15.19 3.47
N ALA A 47 2.85 15.94 4.53
CA ALA A 47 2.82 15.42 5.90
C ALA A 47 1.74 14.34 6.09
N ALA A 48 0.59 14.46 5.43
CA ALA A 48 -0.46 13.46 5.51
C ALA A 48 -0.07 12.18 4.76
N MET A 49 0.57 12.33 3.59
CA MET A 49 1.08 11.20 2.81
C MET A 49 2.17 10.43 3.58
N GLU A 50 3.13 11.12 4.20
CA GLU A 50 4.17 10.45 5.00
C GLU A 50 3.55 9.66 6.17
N LEU A 51 2.58 10.24 6.87
CA LEU A 51 1.85 9.54 7.93
C LEU A 51 1.07 8.34 7.38
N ALA A 52 0.40 8.48 6.24
CA ALA A 52 -0.31 7.37 5.60
C ALA A 52 0.64 6.22 5.22
N ILE A 53 1.82 6.53 4.67
CA ILE A 53 2.86 5.54 4.34
C ILE A 53 3.26 4.74 5.57
N TRP A 54 3.51 5.40 6.70
CA TRP A 54 3.89 4.72 7.94
C TRP A 54 2.77 3.84 8.53
N TYR A 55 1.51 4.21 8.32
CA TYR A 55 0.40 3.60 9.02
C TYR A 55 -0.48 2.66 8.19
N HIS A 56 -0.43 2.69 6.85
CA HIS A 56 -1.44 1.99 6.02
C HIS A 56 -1.59 0.50 6.35
N ASP A 57 -0.46 -0.20 6.55
CA ASP A 57 -0.43 -1.61 6.97
C ASP A 57 0.02 -1.80 8.43
N ALA A 58 -0.11 -0.77 9.26
CA ALA A 58 0.27 -0.86 10.67
C ALA A 58 -0.47 -2.01 11.37
N ILE A 59 -1.75 -2.21 11.06
CA ILE A 59 -2.49 -3.42 11.38
C ILE A 59 -2.53 -4.29 10.13
N TYR A 60 -2.04 -5.53 10.25
CA TYR A 60 -2.01 -6.49 9.15
C TYR A 60 -2.23 -7.90 9.68
N GLU A 61 -3.47 -8.35 9.57
CA GLU A 61 -3.87 -9.72 9.80
C GLU A 61 -4.31 -10.29 8.45
N PRO A 62 -3.52 -11.19 7.83
CA PRO A 62 -3.93 -11.76 6.55
C PRO A 62 -5.26 -12.52 6.73
N ALA A 63 -6.20 -12.30 5.80
CA ALA A 63 -7.61 -12.71 5.82
C ALA A 63 -8.61 -11.79 6.56
N ALA A 64 -8.15 -10.82 7.35
CA ALA A 64 -9.04 -9.77 7.86
C ALA A 64 -9.46 -8.82 6.73
N ARG A 65 -10.67 -8.24 6.84
CA ARG A 65 -11.25 -7.32 5.84
C ARG A 65 -11.27 -5.86 6.29
N ASP A 66 -10.75 -5.59 7.48
CA ASP A 66 -10.84 -4.30 8.15
C ASP A 66 -9.46 -3.77 8.59
N ASN A 67 -8.37 -4.34 8.05
CA ASN A 67 -7.00 -3.93 8.36
C ASN A 67 -6.80 -2.43 8.12
N GLU A 68 -7.24 -1.90 6.98
CA GLU A 68 -7.09 -0.50 6.59
C GLU A 68 -7.90 0.41 7.52
N ALA A 69 -9.13 0.01 7.86
CA ALA A 69 -9.96 0.75 8.82
C ALA A 69 -9.33 0.77 10.22
N ARG A 70 -8.77 -0.37 10.66
CA ARG A 70 -8.06 -0.50 11.95
C ARG A 70 -6.76 0.29 11.97
N SER A 71 -5.99 0.29 10.89
CA SER A 71 -4.79 1.10 10.68
C SER A 71 -5.10 2.60 10.73
N ALA A 72 -6.15 3.04 10.05
CA ALA A 72 -6.61 4.43 10.09
C ALA A 72 -7.10 4.84 11.49
N ALA A 73 -7.74 3.93 12.23
CA ALA A 73 -8.14 4.17 13.61
C ALA A 73 -6.93 4.24 14.56
N LEU A 74 -5.92 3.38 14.37
CA LEU A 74 -4.67 3.41 15.11
C LEU A 74 -3.93 4.74 14.91
N LEU A 75 -3.80 5.21 13.66
CA LEU A 75 -3.22 6.52 13.36
C LEU A 75 -3.92 7.65 14.14
N ARG A 76 -5.26 7.62 14.21
CA ARG A 76 -6.03 8.63 14.94
C ARG A 76 -5.81 8.56 16.44
N ALA A 77 -5.74 7.35 17.00
CA ALA A 77 -5.49 7.16 18.42
C ALA A 77 -4.10 7.64 18.83
N ASP A 78 -3.08 7.24 18.07
CA ASP A 78 -1.67 7.55 18.33
C ASP A 78 -1.36 9.04 18.26
N LEU A 79 -1.93 9.72 17.25
CA LEU A 79 -1.56 11.11 16.89
C LEU A 79 -2.56 12.16 17.38
N SER A 80 -3.59 11.76 18.13
CA SER A 80 -4.57 12.68 18.72
C SER A 80 -3.88 13.73 19.61
N GLY A 81 -4.16 15.00 19.35
CA GLY A 81 -3.54 16.12 20.07
C GLY A 81 -2.07 16.42 19.71
N LEU A 82 -1.45 15.63 18.83
CA LEU A 82 -0.09 15.88 18.33
C LEU A 82 -0.07 16.48 16.93
N VAL A 83 -1.00 16.05 16.07
CA VAL A 83 -1.06 16.42 14.66
C VAL A 83 -2.33 17.22 14.41
N HIS A 84 -2.26 18.21 13.51
CA HIS A 84 -3.42 19.01 13.14
C HIS A 84 -4.56 18.09 12.62
N PRO A 85 -5.82 18.27 13.07
CA PRO A 85 -6.92 17.37 12.71
C PRO A 85 -7.12 17.17 11.21
N GLN A 86 -6.87 18.20 10.40
CA GLN A 86 -6.95 18.11 8.94
C GLN A 86 -5.89 17.15 8.35
N VAL A 87 -4.63 17.23 8.80
CA VAL A 87 -3.54 16.37 8.32
C VAL A 87 -3.83 14.92 8.68
N MET A 88 -4.24 14.68 9.92
CA MET A 88 -4.65 13.36 10.41
C MET A 88 -5.87 12.82 9.65
N GLY A 89 -6.83 13.69 9.31
CA GLY A 89 -8.01 13.36 8.52
C GLY A 89 -7.67 12.86 7.12
N ILE A 90 -6.79 13.57 6.41
CA ILE A 90 -6.31 13.22 5.08
C ILE A 90 -5.53 11.90 5.12
N ALA A 91 -4.60 11.75 6.07
CA ALA A 91 -3.79 10.54 6.21
C ALA A 91 -4.67 9.30 6.46
N ALA A 92 -5.65 9.43 7.37
CA ALA A 92 -6.61 8.36 7.64
C ALA A 92 -7.47 7.99 6.43
N GLU A 93 -7.80 8.96 5.57
CA GLU A 93 -8.54 8.68 4.33
C GLU A 93 -7.65 7.99 3.29
N MET A 94 -6.42 8.46 3.08
CA MET A 94 -5.44 7.79 2.23
C MET A 94 -5.28 6.31 2.60
N ILE A 95 -5.13 6.01 3.90
CA ILE A 95 -5.05 4.64 4.40
C ILE A 95 -6.30 3.83 4.05
N ARG A 96 -7.51 4.35 4.27
CA ARG A 96 -8.74 3.60 3.95
C ARG A 96 -8.85 3.29 2.45
N LEU A 97 -8.38 4.20 1.60
CA LEU A 97 -8.43 4.02 0.15
C LEU A 97 -7.50 2.92 -0.37
N THR A 98 -6.53 2.43 0.43
CA THR A 98 -5.75 1.23 0.05
C THR A 98 -6.56 -0.05 0.08
N ALA A 99 -7.75 -0.07 0.72
CA ALA A 99 -8.59 -1.27 0.75
C ALA A 99 -9.12 -1.64 -0.65
N THR A 100 -9.32 -0.63 -1.50
CA THR A 100 -9.79 -0.84 -2.89
C THR A 100 -8.78 -0.33 -3.92
N HIS A 101 -7.84 0.52 -3.54
CA HIS A 101 -6.97 1.28 -4.43
C HIS A 101 -7.74 2.07 -5.49
N ASP A 102 -8.99 2.42 -5.22
CA ASP A 102 -9.79 3.27 -6.10
C ASP A 102 -9.61 4.74 -5.72
N LEU A 103 -9.74 5.61 -6.73
CA LEU A 103 -9.74 7.05 -6.53
C LEU A 103 -11.19 7.57 -6.63
N PRO A 104 -11.86 7.90 -5.50
CA PRO A 104 -13.27 8.26 -5.53
C PRO A 104 -13.56 9.48 -6.43
N PRO A 105 -14.69 9.49 -7.16
CA PRO A 105 -15.04 10.62 -8.03
C PRO A 105 -15.38 11.89 -7.24
N ASP A 106 -15.81 11.77 -5.99
CA ASP A 106 -16.20 12.84 -5.08
C ASP A 106 -15.06 13.32 -4.15
N LEU A 107 -13.86 12.75 -4.30
CA LEU A 107 -12.68 13.18 -3.56
C LEU A 107 -12.39 14.68 -3.82
N PRO A 108 -12.11 15.50 -2.78
CA PRO A 108 -11.80 16.91 -2.95
C PRO A 108 -10.66 17.13 -3.95
N GLU A 109 -10.81 18.11 -4.84
CA GLU A 109 -9.87 18.33 -5.94
C GLU A 109 -8.45 18.62 -5.45
N ASN A 110 -8.32 19.35 -4.34
CA ASN A 110 -7.02 19.63 -3.73
C ASN A 110 -6.36 18.41 -3.07
N TRP A 111 -7.06 17.28 -2.91
CA TRP A 111 -6.52 16.01 -2.39
C TRP A 111 -6.21 15.03 -3.50
N ARG A 112 -6.94 15.11 -4.62
CA ARG A 112 -6.96 14.11 -5.69
C ARG A 112 -5.58 13.75 -6.20
N HIS A 113 -4.74 14.75 -6.45
CA HIS A 113 -3.38 14.54 -6.96
C HIS A 113 -2.52 13.72 -5.98
N ASP A 114 -2.43 14.15 -4.74
CA ASP A 114 -1.61 13.49 -3.71
C ASP A 114 -2.15 12.11 -3.37
N VAL A 115 -3.46 11.93 -3.29
CA VAL A 115 -4.07 10.61 -3.04
C VAL A 115 -3.77 9.64 -4.19
N ALA A 116 -3.89 10.08 -5.45
CA ALA A 116 -3.51 9.26 -6.60
C ALA A 116 -2.05 8.81 -6.53
N LEU A 117 -1.13 9.73 -6.20
CA LEU A 117 0.29 9.41 -6.04
C LEU A 117 0.55 8.44 -4.89
N PHE A 118 -0.14 8.58 -3.76
CA PHE A 118 -0.02 7.67 -2.63
C PHE A 118 -0.46 6.24 -2.99
N LEU A 119 -1.63 6.08 -3.63
CA LEU A 119 -2.12 4.77 -4.07
C LEU A 119 -1.19 4.15 -5.12
N ASP A 120 -0.65 4.96 -6.03
CA ASP A 120 0.29 4.50 -7.04
C ASP A 120 1.64 4.06 -6.44
N LEU A 121 2.11 4.73 -5.38
CA LEU A 121 3.30 4.33 -4.64
C LEU A 121 3.15 2.95 -4.00
N ASP A 122 1.97 2.66 -3.46
CA ASP A 122 1.67 1.37 -2.81
C ASP A 122 1.66 0.24 -3.84
N LEU A 123 1.09 0.49 -5.02
CA LEU A 123 1.04 -0.47 -6.13
C LEU A 123 2.30 -0.49 -7.02
N ALA A 124 3.30 0.36 -6.75
CA ALA A 124 4.47 0.52 -7.62
C ALA A 124 5.26 -0.78 -7.83
N ILE A 125 5.23 -1.69 -6.85
CA ILE A 125 5.86 -3.02 -6.93
C ILE A 125 5.37 -3.83 -8.13
N LEU A 126 4.12 -3.61 -8.57
CA LEU A 126 3.56 -4.33 -9.70
C LEU A 126 4.37 -4.06 -10.97
N GLY A 127 4.82 -2.81 -11.17
CA GLY A 127 5.62 -2.39 -12.33
C GLY A 127 7.13 -2.51 -12.16
N ALA A 128 7.60 -3.12 -11.08
CA ALA A 128 9.03 -3.30 -10.80
C ALA A 128 9.72 -4.26 -11.79
N ALA A 129 11.04 -4.37 -11.68
CA ALA A 129 11.79 -5.37 -12.44
C ALA A 129 11.27 -6.79 -12.11
N THR A 130 11.29 -7.69 -13.11
CA THR A 130 10.77 -9.05 -12.99
C THR A 130 11.24 -9.77 -11.72
N ALA A 131 12.52 -9.68 -11.38
CA ALA A 131 13.08 -10.33 -10.20
C ALA A 131 12.49 -9.80 -8.88
N ASP A 132 12.25 -8.49 -8.79
CA ASP A 132 11.64 -7.83 -7.63
C ASP A 132 10.17 -8.20 -7.51
N TYR A 133 9.43 -8.21 -8.63
CA TYR A 133 8.05 -8.67 -8.67
C TYR A 133 7.91 -10.14 -8.26
N ASP A 134 8.82 -11.01 -8.71
CA ASP A 134 8.80 -12.42 -8.33
C ASP A 134 9.13 -12.61 -6.84
N ALA A 135 9.98 -11.74 -6.26
CA ALA A 135 10.22 -11.71 -4.82
C ALA A 135 8.97 -11.25 -4.04
N TYR A 136 8.27 -10.25 -4.56
CA TYR A 136 6.97 -9.82 -4.05
C TYR A 136 5.95 -10.96 -4.04
N GLU A 137 5.75 -11.68 -5.14
CA GLU A 137 4.80 -12.82 -5.20
C GLU A 137 5.16 -13.92 -4.19
N ARG A 138 6.46 -14.22 -4.02
CA ARG A 138 6.92 -15.16 -2.98
C ARG A 138 6.63 -14.66 -1.57
N GLY A 139 6.81 -13.36 -1.33
CA GLY A 139 6.48 -12.72 -0.06
C GLY A 139 5.00 -12.85 0.26
N ILE A 140 4.12 -12.47 -0.69
CA ILE A 140 2.67 -12.62 -0.52
C ILE A 140 2.27 -14.09 -0.30
N ALA A 141 2.86 -15.03 -1.04
CA ALA A 141 2.58 -16.45 -0.82
C ALA A 141 2.97 -16.91 0.59
N ALA A 142 4.13 -16.46 1.10
CA ALA A 142 4.59 -16.80 2.45
C ALA A 142 3.65 -16.26 3.55
N GLU A 143 2.95 -15.15 3.30
CA GLU A 143 2.01 -14.55 4.24
C GLU A 143 0.63 -15.25 4.23
N TYR A 144 0.14 -15.65 3.04
CA TYR A 144 -1.24 -16.15 2.89
C TYR A 144 -1.36 -17.68 2.76
N GLU A 145 -0.39 -18.39 2.16
CA GLU A 145 -0.45 -19.86 2.01
C GLU A 145 -0.62 -20.59 3.34
N PRO A 146 0.07 -20.21 4.45
CA PRO A 146 -0.11 -20.89 5.74
C PRO A 146 -1.52 -20.77 6.33
N ILE A 147 -2.28 -19.74 5.93
CA ILE A 147 -3.60 -19.44 6.49
C ILE A 147 -4.71 -20.10 5.67
N HIS A 148 -4.61 -20.07 4.35
CA HIS A 148 -5.64 -20.59 3.45
C HIS A 148 -5.34 -21.98 2.88
N GLY A 149 -4.09 -22.43 2.95
CA GLY A 149 -3.61 -23.56 2.17
C GLY A 149 -3.31 -23.17 0.72
N ARG A 150 -2.42 -23.94 0.09
CA ARG A 150 -1.87 -23.66 -1.25
C ARG A 150 -2.94 -23.44 -2.32
N ASP A 151 -3.93 -24.34 -2.41
CA ASP A 151 -4.90 -24.33 -3.50
C ASP A 151 -5.89 -23.16 -3.39
N ALA A 152 -6.37 -22.87 -2.17
CA ALA A 152 -7.24 -21.73 -1.92
C ALA A 152 -6.50 -20.41 -2.11
N TYR A 153 -5.24 -20.31 -1.64
CA TYR A 153 -4.39 -19.16 -1.91
C TYR A 153 -4.21 -18.92 -3.41
N ARG A 154 -3.82 -19.93 -4.18
CA ARG A 154 -3.62 -19.81 -5.64
C ARG A 154 -4.89 -19.35 -6.35
N THR A 155 -6.04 -19.90 -5.97
CA THR A 155 -7.35 -19.49 -6.51
C THR A 155 -7.65 -18.03 -6.21
N GLY A 156 -7.51 -17.61 -4.95
CA GLY A 156 -7.75 -16.23 -4.51
C GLY A 156 -6.77 -15.23 -5.13
N ARG A 157 -5.48 -15.57 -5.17
CA ARG A 157 -4.43 -14.75 -5.78
C ARG A 157 -4.68 -14.56 -7.27
N ALA A 158 -5.03 -15.62 -8.00
CA ALA A 158 -5.37 -15.52 -9.41
C ALA A 158 -6.61 -14.66 -9.66
N ALA A 159 -7.63 -14.74 -8.79
CA ALA A 159 -8.80 -13.86 -8.88
C ALA A 159 -8.41 -12.40 -8.70
N PHE A 160 -7.67 -12.06 -7.64
CA PHE A 160 -7.17 -10.70 -7.39
C PHE A 160 -6.32 -10.15 -8.54
N LEU A 161 -5.38 -10.94 -9.07
CA LEU A 161 -4.55 -10.52 -10.20
C LEU A 161 -5.37 -10.26 -11.47
N ARG A 162 -6.45 -11.01 -11.70
CA ARG A 162 -7.38 -10.74 -12.81
C ARG A 162 -8.17 -9.45 -12.59
N THR A 163 -8.65 -9.18 -11.38
CA THR A 163 -9.36 -7.91 -11.11
C THR A 163 -8.47 -6.70 -11.34
N LEU A 164 -7.17 -6.79 -11.03
CA LEU A 164 -6.20 -5.76 -11.39
C LEU A 164 -6.09 -5.59 -12.92
N LEU A 165 -5.93 -6.68 -13.67
CA LEU A 165 -5.82 -6.61 -15.14
C LEU A 165 -7.07 -6.02 -15.82
N ASP A 166 -8.25 -6.23 -15.24
CA ASP A 166 -9.52 -5.70 -15.76
C ASP A 166 -9.66 -4.18 -15.57
N ARG A 167 -8.83 -3.56 -14.72
CA ARG A 167 -8.83 -2.10 -14.56
C ARG A 167 -8.36 -1.44 -15.86
N PRO A 168 -9.02 -0.36 -16.34
CA PRO A 168 -8.54 0.41 -17.49
C PRO A 168 -7.14 1.00 -17.25
N ARG A 169 -6.87 1.41 -16.01
CA ARG A 169 -5.57 1.91 -15.56
C ARG A 169 -5.24 1.26 -14.22
N LEU A 170 -4.02 0.73 -14.08
CA LEU A 170 -3.51 0.22 -12.80
C LEU A 170 -3.05 1.36 -11.90
N PHE A 171 -2.51 2.41 -12.51
CA PHE A 171 -1.99 3.60 -11.85
C PHE A 171 -2.84 4.82 -12.23
N HIS A 172 -3.22 5.61 -11.22
CA HIS A 172 -4.09 6.77 -11.35
C HIS A 172 -3.36 7.95 -12.00
N SER A 173 -2.15 8.24 -11.54
CA SER A 173 -1.34 9.35 -12.07
C SER A 173 -0.74 9.04 -13.44
N ASP A 174 -0.68 10.05 -14.31
CA ASP A 174 -0.10 9.88 -15.66
C ASP A 174 1.36 9.44 -15.63
N ARG A 175 2.12 9.90 -14.63
CA ARG A 175 3.53 9.54 -14.46
C ARG A 175 3.71 8.05 -14.18
N PHE A 176 3.00 7.52 -13.18
CA PHE A 176 3.12 6.10 -12.84
C PHE A 176 2.53 5.23 -13.95
N HIS A 177 1.39 5.65 -14.52
CA HIS A 177 0.79 4.94 -15.64
C HIS A 177 1.77 4.81 -16.81
N ALA A 178 2.35 5.91 -17.27
CA ALA A 178 3.31 5.89 -18.38
C ALA A 178 4.58 5.07 -18.07
N ALA A 179 5.04 5.08 -16.81
CA ALA A 179 6.29 4.42 -16.44
C ALA A 179 6.16 2.91 -16.10
N LEU A 180 5.01 2.50 -15.57
CA LEU A 180 4.84 1.23 -14.87
C LEU A 180 3.67 0.36 -15.38
N ASP A 181 2.62 0.91 -16.00
CA ASP A 181 1.38 0.17 -16.29
C ASP A 181 1.63 -1.05 -17.18
N GLU A 182 2.38 -0.87 -18.27
CA GLU A 182 2.67 -1.96 -19.21
C GLU A 182 3.54 -3.05 -18.57
N LYS A 183 4.55 -2.65 -17.77
CA LYS A 183 5.40 -3.57 -17.00
C LYS A 183 4.60 -4.34 -15.97
N ALA A 184 3.70 -3.66 -15.27
CA ALA A 184 2.82 -4.26 -14.29
C ALA A 184 1.91 -5.32 -14.91
N ARG A 185 1.29 -5.00 -16.05
CA ARG A 185 0.47 -5.98 -16.79
C ARG A 185 1.28 -7.18 -17.26
N ALA A 186 2.52 -6.97 -17.72
CA ALA A 186 3.40 -8.07 -18.12
C ALA A 186 3.77 -8.98 -16.93
N ASN A 187 4.11 -8.39 -15.79
CA ASN A 187 4.40 -9.12 -14.54
C ASN A 187 3.18 -9.93 -14.07
N ILE A 188 2.00 -9.31 -14.01
CA ILE A 188 0.76 -9.97 -13.57
C ILE A 188 0.40 -11.15 -14.49
N ARG A 189 0.50 -10.96 -15.83
CA ARG A 189 0.25 -12.06 -16.79
C ARG A 189 1.22 -13.22 -16.60
N ARG A 190 2.51 -12.94 -16.35
CA ARG A 190 3.52 -13.97 -16.04
C ARG A 190 3.15 -14.74 -14.77
N ALA A 191 2.80 -14.04 -13.69
CA ALA A 191 2.41 -14.67 -12.44
C ALA A 191 1.16 -15.55 -12.59
N LEU A 192 0.14 -15.08 -13.33
CA LEU A 192 -1.04 -15.90 -13.65
C LEU A 192 -0.67 -17.19 -14.40
N GLY A 193 0.30 -17.15 -15.31
CA GLY A 193 0.83 -18.33 -15.99
C GLY A 193 1.47 -19.34 -15.03
N HIS A 194 2.21 -18.86 -14.02
CA HIS A 194 2.79 -19.73 -12.98
C HIS A 194 1.76 -20.28 -12.00
N ILE A 195 0.67 -19.55 -11.73
CA ILE A 195 -0.39 -20.02 -10.83
C ILE A 195 -1.24 -21.12 -11.49
N ALA A 196 -1.47 -21.03 -12.80
CA ALA A 196 -2.25 -22.01 -13.56
C ALA A 196 -1.50 -23.32 -13.88
N ALA A 197 -0.17 -23.34 -13.71
CA ALA A 197 0.69 -24.51 -13.87
C ALA A 197 0.75 -25.38 -12.60
#